data_AF-A0A6P1E349-F1
#
_entry.id   AF-A0A6P1E349-F1
#
_cell.length_a   1.000
_cell.length_b   1.000
_cell.length_c   1.000
_cell.angle_alpha   90.00
_cell.angle_beta   90.00
_cell.angle_gamma   90.00
#
_symmetry.space_group_name_H-M   'P 1'
#
loop_
_entity.id
_entity.type
_entity.pdbx_description
1 polymer ?
#
loop_
_entity_poly.entity_id
_entity_poly.type
_entity_poly.pdbx_seq_one_letter_code
_entity_poly.pdbx_strand_id
1 'polypeptide(L)'
;MNDDYSYPLIDGLSNDEVIILVTFFQKVEEAYEKQSGVDRESFMNAYQDFVTVVPSKMEQKQLEKQFQERSGYNAYQVIRQSKQDVKTLKMNEA
;
A
#
# COMPACT_ATOMS: atom_id res chain seq x y z
N MET A 1 24.22 21.38 1.11
CA MET A 1 23.52 20.99 -0.12
C MET A 1 22.90 19.66 0.20
N ASN A 2 21.60 19.66 0.53
CA ASN A 2 20.88 18.41 0.78
C ASN A 2 20.55 17.87 -0.61
N ASP A 3 21.33 16.89 -1.05
CA ASP A 3 20.87 15.98 -2.10
C ASP A 3 19.80 15.10 -1.46
N ASP A 4 18.59 15.66 -1.32
CA ASP A 4 17.40 14.86 -1.13
C ASP A 4 17.34 13.94 -2.33
N TYR A 5 17.56 12.64 -2.10
CA TYR A 5 17.34 11.60 -3.08
C TYR A 5 15.83 11.55 -3.36
N SER A 6 15.32 12.51 -4.14
CA SER A 6 13.94 12.56 -4.58
C SER A 6 13.71 11.38 -5.50
N TYR A 7 13.08 10.33 -4.97
CA TYR A 7 12.46 9.33 -5.81
C TYR A 7 11.37 10.03 -6.62
N PRO A 8 11.38 9.97 -7.96
CA PRO A 8 10.47 10.71 -8.83
C PRO A 8 8.99 10.34 -8.67
N LEU A 9 8.65 9.45 -7.75
CA LEU A 9 7.31 8.93 -7.47
C LEU A 9 6.73 9.46 -6.16
N ILE A 10 7.54 10.16 -5.38
CA ILE A 10 7.15 10.80 -4.11
C ILE A 10 7.44 12.31 -4.18
N ASP A 11 8.06 12.78 -5.27
CA ASP A 11 8.38 14.18 -5.49
C ASP A 11 7.08 15.01 -5.55
N GLY A 12 6.96 16.00 -4.65
CA GLY A 12 5.79 16.86 -4.53
C GLY A 12 4.74 16.42 -3.50
N LEU A 13 4.91 15.29 -2.81
CA LEU A 13 4.03 14.91 -1.69
C LEU A 13 4.40 15.64 -0.40
N SER A 14 3.38 16.09 0.34
CA SER A 14 3.51 16.59 1.70
C SER A 14 3.81 15.45 2.69
N ASN A 15 4.26 15.81 3.89
CA ASN A 15 4.53 14.83 4.96
C ASN A 15 3.29 13.96 5.27
N ASP A 16 2.09 14.57 5.28
CA ASP A 16 0.84 13.86 5.57
C ASP A 16 0.50 12.85 4.46
N GLU A 17 0.76 13.21 3.20
CA GLU A 17 0.57 12.33 2.06
C GLU A 17 1.57 11.16 2.09
N VAL A 18 2.83 11.41 2.46
CA VAL A 18 3.82 10.34 2.66
C VAL A 18 3.36 9.36 3.75
N ILE A 19 2.81 9.86 4.86
CA ILE A 19 2.26 9.01 5.93
C ILE A 19 1.12 8.13 5.39
N ILE A 20 0.25 8.66 4.54
CA ILE A 20 -0.83 7.89 3.90
C ILE A 20 -0.27 6.77 3.03
N LEU A 21 0.72 7.04 2.18
CA LEU A 21 1.37 6.02 1.35
C LEU A 21 1.99 4.90 2.19
N VAL A 22 2.75 5.28 3.22
CA VAL A 22 3.40 4.32 4.12
C VAL A 22 2.35 3.48 4.86
N THR A 23 1.28 4.10 5.34
CA THR A 23 0.19 3.41 6.05
C THR A 23 -0.47 2.35 5.16
N PHE A 24 -0.71 2.67 3.89
CA PHE A 24 -1.26 1.70 2.95
C PHE A 24 -0.35 0.48 2.76
N PHE A 25 0.95 0.69 2.53
CA PHE A 25 1.89 -0.41 2.36
C PHE A 25 2.13 -1.22 3.63
N GLN A 26 2.13 -0.59 4.81
CA GLN A 26 2.14 -1.30 6.09
C GLN A 26 0.91 -2.21 6.22
N LYS A 27 -0.28 -1.77 5.80
CA LYS A 27 -1.48 -2.61 5.82
C LYS A 27 -1.37 -3.81 4.87
N VAL A 28 -0.61 -3.69 3.78
CA VAL A 28 -0.26 -4.81 2.91
C VAL A 28 0.67 -5.78 3.63
N GLU A 29 1.76 -5.31 4.26
CA GLU A 29 2.67 -6.14 5.07
C GLU A 29 1.91 -6.89 6.17
N GLU A 30 1.04 -6.18 6.91
CA GLU A 30 0.21 -6.77 7.96
C GLU A 30 -0.67 -7.92 7.44
N ALA A 31 -1.17 -7.84 6.20
CA ALA A 31 -1.97 -8.91 5.61
C ALA A 31 -1.16 -10.19 5.36
N TYR A 32 0.16 -10.09 5.16
CA TYR A 32 1.07 -11.22 4.98
C TYR A 32 1.70 -11.70 6.29
N GLU A 33 2.10 -10.78 7.17
CA GLU A 33 2.92 -11.07 8.35
C GLU A 33 2.09 -11.36 9.61
N LYS A 34 0.97 -10.64 9.82
CA LYS A 34 0.19 -10.82 11.05
C LYS A 34 -0.51 -12.17 11.00
N GLN A 35 -0.35 -12.95 12.06
CA GLN A 35 -1.02 -14.25 12.19
C GLN A 35 -2.55 -14.11 12.13
N SER A 36 -3.09 -13.00 12.66
CA SER A 36 -4.50 -12.64 12.59
C SER A 36 -4.95 -12.05 11.25
N GLY A 37 -4.02 -11.70 10.35
CA GLY A 37 -4.29 -10.84 9.21
C GLY A 37 -4.63 -9.40 9.60
N VAL A 38 -5.13 -8.63 8.63
CA VAL A 38 -5.59 -7.24 8.79
C VAL A 38 -7.11 -7.16 8.65
N ASP A 39 -7.75 -6.30 9.44
CA ASP A 39 -9.17 -6.02 9.29
C ASP A 39 -9.47 -5.41 7.90
N ARG A 40 -10.49 -5.94 7.20
CA ARG A 40 -10.80 -5.51 5.83
C ARG A 40 -11.19 -4.04 5.77
N GLU A 41 -11.98 -3.56 6.72
CA GLU A 41 -12.47 -2.18 6.72
C GLU A 41 -11.31 -1.21 6.94
N SER A 42 -10.43 -1.51 7.90
CA SER A 42 -9.19 -0.76 8.14
C SER A 42 -8.30 -0.72 6.89
N PHE A 43 -8.11 -1.85 6.19
CA PHE A 43 -7.34 -1.90 4.95
C PHE A 43 -7.99 -1.06 3.84
N MET A 44 -9.31 -1.16 3.68
CA MET A 44 -10.04 -0.44 2.64
C MET A 44 -10.04 1.07 2.85
N ASN A 45 -10.00 1.54 4.09
CA ASN A 45 -9.86 2.96 4.40
C ASN A 45 -8.46 3.46 3.99
N ALA A 46 -7.40 2.75 4.40
CA ALA A 46 -6.04 3.09 3.99
C ALA A 46 -5.85 3.07 2.46
N TYR A 47 -6.50 2.12 1.77
CA TYR A 47 -6.49 2.05 0.31
C TYR A 47 -7.22 3.23 -0.35
N GLN A 48 -8.34 3.69 0.21
CA GLN A 48 -9.05 4.87 -0.30
C GLN A 48 -8.24 6.16 -0.13
N ASP A 49 -7.57 6.32 1.02
CA ASP A 49 -6.69 7.45 1.27
C ASP A 49 -5.51 7.44 0.29
N PHE A 50 -4.89 6.27 0.08
CA PHE A 50 -3.84 6.08 -0.93
C PHE A 50 -4.30 6.46 -2.34
N VAL A 51 -5.49 6.02 -2.77
CA VAL A 51 -6.04 6.36 -4.09
C VAL A 51 -6.36 7.86 -4.21
N THR A 52 -6.71 8.51 -3.11
CA THR A 52 -6.96 9.96 -3.08
C THR A 52 -5.67 10.75 -3.29
N VAL A 53 -4.58 10.33 -2.64
CA VAL A 53 -3.25 10.95 -2.78
C VAL A 53 -2.63 10.63 -4.14
N VAL A 54 -2.77 9.40 -4.63
CA VAL A 54 -2.21 8.93 -5.90
C VAL A 54 -3.35 8.58 -6.85
N PRO A 55 -4.04 9.55 -7.49
CA PRO A 55 -5.21 9.28 -8.34
C PRO A 55 -4.86 8.58 -9.65
N SER A 56 -3.61 8.68 -10.11
CA SER A 56 -3.15 8.05 -11.35
C SER A 56 -3.00 6.54 -11.18
N LYS A 57 -3.83 5.76 -11.88
CA LYS A 57 -3.71 4.29 -11.91
C LYS A 57 -2.35 3.78 -12.40
N MET A 58 -1.67 4.54 -13.27
CA MET A 58 -0.34 4.16 -13.75
C MET A 58 0.69 4.28 -12.63
N GLU A 59 0.62 5.37 -11.87
CA GLU A 59 1.50 5.66 -10.74
C GLU A 59 1.26 4.69 -9.59
N GLN A 60 -0.01 4.41 -9.24
CA GLN A 60 -0.38 3.36 -8.29
C GLN A 60 0.32 2.03 -8.63
N LYS A 61 0.23 1.58 -9.89
CA LYS A 61 0.88 0.35 -10.34
C LYS A 61 2.40 0.40 -10.26
N GLN A 62 3.02 1.56 -10.53
CA GLN A 62 4.47 1.72 -10.41
C GLN A 62 4.93 1.61 -8.96
N LEU A 63 4.20 2.24 -8.04
CA LEU A 63 4.44 2.16 -6.60
C LEU A 63 4.23 0.73 -6.08
N GLU A 64 3.12 0.09 -6.43
CA GLU A 64 2.83 -1.31 -6.08
C GLU A 64 3.94 -2.26 -6.57
N LYS A 65 4.41 -2.09 -7.81
CA LYS A 65 5.50 -2.91 -8.37
C LYS A 65 6.81 -2.71 -7.62
N GLN A 66 7.18 -1.47 -7.32
CA GLN A 66 8.42 -1.18 -6.59
C GLN A 66 8.37 -1.64 -5.14
N PHE A 67 7.20 -1.52 -4.51
CA PHE A 67 6.98 -2.09 -3.19
C PHE A 67 7.19 -3.61 -3.25
N GLN A 68 6.54 -4.32 -4.19
CA GLN A 68 6.69 -5.76 -4.35
C GLN A 68 8.14 -6.17 -4.64
N GLU A 69 8.87 -5.44 -5.48
CA GLU A 69 10.28 -5.72 -5.78
C GLU A 69 11.19 -5.61 -4.56
N ARG A 70 10.84 -4.78 -3.57
CA ARG A 70 11.64 -4.54 -2.36
C ARG A 70 11.21 -5.42 -1.17
N SER A 71 9.92 -5.59 -0.96
CA SER A 71 9.36 -6.31 0.19
C SER A 71 9.03 -7.78 -0.12
N GLY A 72 8.84 -8.12 -1.41
CA GLY A 72 8.27 -9.38 -1.86
C GLY A 72 6.74 -9.38 -1.86
N TYR A 73 6.07 -8.52 -1.11
CA TYR A 73 4.63 -8.57 -0.91
C TYR A 73 3.81 -7.99 -2.07
N ASN A 74 2.76 -8.70 -2.47
CA ASN A 74 1.92 -8.31 -3.58
C ASN A 74 0.68 -7.50 -3.13
N ALA A 75 0.80 -6.17 -3.14
CA ALA A 75 -0.29 -5.26 -2.78
C ALA A 75 -1.57 -5.50 -3.61
N TYR A 76 -1.44 -5.80 -4.90
CA TYR A 76 -2.58 -6.07 -5.78
C TYR A 76 -3.40 -7.29 -5.33
N GLN A 77 -2.76 -8.34 -4.83
CA GLN A 77 -3.48 -9.51 -4.28
C GLN A 77 -4.31 -9.13 -3.07
N VAL A 78 -3.77 -8.31 -2.15
CA VAL A 78 -4.50 -7.83 -0.97
C VAL A 78 -5.69 -6.95 -1.38
N ILE A 79 -5.49 -6.03 -2.33
CA ILE A 79 -6.57 -5.18 -2.90
C ILE A 79 -7.65 -6.05 -3.57
N ARG A 80 -7.27 -7.11 -4.27
CA ARG A 80 -8.24 -8.01 -4.92
C ARG A 80 -9.06 -8.76 -3.87
N GLN A 81 -8.42 -9.24 -2.81
CA GLN A 81 -9.08 -9.95 -1.71
C GLN A 81 -9.99 -9.01 -0.90
N SER A 82 -9.58 -7.76 -0.69
CA SER A 82 -10.37 -6.76 0.05
C SER A 82 -11.69 -6.40 -0.61
N LYS A 83 -11.84 -6.65 -1.91
CA LYS A 83 -13.09 -6.47 -2.66
C LYS A 83 -14.08 -7.62 -2.50
N GLN A 84 -13.69 -8.72 -1.86
CA GLN A 84 -14.58 -9.84 -1.56
C GLN A 84 -15.30 -9.61 -0.21
N ASP A 85 -16.35 -10.40 0.04
CA ASP A 85 -17.07 -10.40 1.30
C ASP A 85 -16.32 -11.22 2.37
N VAL A 86 -15.26 -10.62 2.92
CA VAL A 86 -14.44 -11.20 4.00
C VAL A 86 -14.25 -10.18 5.11
N LYS A 87 -14.19 -10.60 6.37
CA LYS A 87 -13.93 -9.66 7.48
C LYS A 87 -12.45 -9.33 7.67
N THR A 88 -11.59 -10.28 7.31
CA THR A 88 -10.16 -10.21 7.58
C THR A 88 -9.38 -10.64 6.34
N LEU A 89 -8.32 -9.91 6.05
CA LEU A 89 -7.42 -10.18 4.94
C LEU A 89 -6.17 -10.83 5.49
N LYS A 90 -5.97 -12.09 5.10
CA LYS A 90 -4.77 -12.84 5.39
C LYS A 90 -4.29 -13.48 4.09
N MET A 91 -3.07 -13.16 3.71
CA MET A 91 -2.41 -13.72 2.55
C MET A 91 -1.50 -14.86 2.96
N ASN A 92 -1.34 -15.84 2.08
CA ASN A 92 -0.43 -16.96 2.28
C ASN A 92 0.74 -16.79 1.30
N GLU A 93 1.93 -16.56 1.85
CA GLU A 93 3.23 -16.46 1.15
C GLU A 93 3.30 -15.44 0.00
N ALA A 94 4.45 -14.78 -0.10
CA ALA A 94 4.72 -13.70 -1.05
C ALA A 94 5.21 -14.23 -2.40
#